data_AF-A0A1W1BH29-F1
#
_entry.id   AF-A0A1W1BH29-F1
#
_cell.length_a   1.000
_cell.length_b   1.000
_cell.length_c   1.000
_cell.angle_alpha   90.00
_cell.angle_beta   90.00
_cell.angle_gamma   90.00
#
_symmetry.space_group_name_H-M   'P 1'
#
loop_
_entity.id
_entity.type
_entity.pdbx_description
1 polymer ?
#
loop_
_entity_poly.entity_id
_entity_poly.type
_entity_poly.pdbx_seq_one_letter_code
_entity_poly.pdbx_strand_id
1 'polypeptide(L)'
;MFYGVSLFDFVDEYSKRGGELICIDEVHEATNYEQELKSIYDFLDIKLYFTGSSAIALRSPDFARRYSMYHLYPLSFREFLELIFEVELPSFS
;
A
#
# COMPACT_ATOMS: atom_id res chain seq x y z
N MET A 1 5.64 13.86 -1.80
CA MET A 1 5.47 14.28 -0.38
C MET A 1 6.67 13.89 0.51
N PHE A 2 7.84 13.52 -0.07
CA PHE A 2 9.01 13.06 0.69
C PHE A 2 10.33 13.64 0.14
N TYR A 3 10.41 14.95 -0.10
CA TYR A 3 11.70 15.57 -0.48
C TYR A 3 12.60 15.70 0.77
N GLY A 4 13.42 14.67 1.00
CA GLY A 4 14.52 14.70 1.98
C GLY A 4 14.28 13.94 3.30
N VAL A 5 13.20 13.17 3.42
CA VAL A 5 12.93 12.31 4.59
C VAL A 5 12.79 10.87 4.11
N SER A 6 13.54 9.94 4.73
CA SER A 6 13.42 8.51 4.41
C SER A 6 12.12 7.96 4.98
N LEU A 7 11.49 7.04 4.24
CA LEU A 7 10.29 6.32 4.64
C LEU A 7 10.53 5.57 5.95
N PHE A 8 11.73 4.98 6.11
CA PHE A 8 12.10 4.28 7.32
C PHE A 8 12.10 5.19 8.54
N ASP A 9 12.78 6.34 8.46
CA ASP A 9 12.89 7.27 9.60
C ASP A 9 11.52 7.81 10.00
N PHE A 10 10.65 8.06 9.01
CA PHE A 10 9.28 8.48 9.25
C PHE A 10 8.48 7.41 10.01
N VAL A 11 8.56 6.16 9.59
CA VAL A 11 7.82 5.05 10.23
C VAL A 11 8.40 4.68 11.59
N ASP A 12 9.73 4.73 11.75
CA ASP A 12 10.42 4.51 13.02
C ASP A 12 10.01 5.55 14.06
N GLU A 13 10.01 6.83 13.70
CA GLU A 13 9.57 7.91 14.61
C GLU A 13 8.08 7.80 14.95
N TYR A 14 7.24 7.38 13.99
CA TYR A 14 5.83 7.11 14.24
C TYR A 14 5.63 5.94 15.21
N SER A 15 6.37 4.85 15.03
CA SER A 15 6.32 3.67 15.91
C SER A 15 6.79 4.00 17.33
N LYS A 16 7.90 4.76 17.47
CA LYS A 16 8.43 5.24 18.77
C LYS A 16 7.45 6.10 19.55
N ARG A 17 6.51 6.75 18.86
CA ARG A 17 5.43 7.55 19.47
C ARG A 17 4.22 6.71 19.87
N GLY A 18 4.29 5.38 19.78
CA GLY A 18 3.22 4.45 20.11
C GLY A 18 2.30 4.13 18.93
N GLY A 19 2.72 4.41 17.70
CA GLY A 19 1.98 4.06 16.50
C GLY A 19 2.05 2.57 16.19
N GLU A 20 0.91 1.90 16.08
CA GLU A 20 0.81 0.45 15.83
C GLU A 20 0.49 0.10 14.36
N LEU A 21 -0.14 1.03 13.64
CA LEU A 21 -0.56 0.84 12.25
C LEU A 21 -0.36 2.12 11.44
N ILE A 22 0.22 2.00 10.25
CA ILE A 22 0.34 3.11 9.32
C ILE A 22 -0.08 2.70 7.90
N CYS A 23 -0.77 3.61 7.21
CA CYS A 23 -1.17 3.46 5.82
C CYS A 23 -0.45 4.52 4.97
N ILE A 24 0.23 4.09 3.91
CA ILE A 24 1.02 4.97 3.05
C ILE A 24 0.49 4.88 1.62
N ASP A 25 -0.01 6.00 1.12
CA ASP A 25 -0.49 6.10 -0.26
C ASP A 25 0.68 6.37 -1.21
N GLU A 26 0.63 5.80 -2.42
CA GLU A 26 1.61 5.97 -3.49
C GLU A 26 3.07 5.80 -3.04
N VAL A 27 3.38 4.67 -2.39
CA VAL A 27 4.68 4.42 -1.76
C VAL A 27 5.87 4.47 -2.73
N HIS A 28 5.62 4.30 -4.03
CA HIS A 28 6.64 4.36 -5.07
C HIS A 28 7.20 5.77 -5.32
N GLU A 29 6.55 6.81 -4.81
CA GLU A 29 7.05 8.19 -4.81
C GLU A 29 8.23 8.39 -3.84
N ALA A 30 8.42 7.49 -2.87
CA ALA A 30 9.57 7.53 -1.96
C ALA A 30 10.84 7.01 -2.66
N THR A 31 11.97 7.66 -2.39
CA THR A 31 13.27 7.20 -2.92
C THR A 31 13.65 5.89 -2.25
N ASN A 32 14.18 4.92 -3.00
CA ASN A 32 14.59 3.60 -2.48
C ASN A 32 13.48 2.86 -1.69
N TYR A 33 12.21 3.12 -1.99
CA TYR A 33 11.06 2.57 -1.26
C TYR A 33 11.14 1.05 -1.04
N GLU A 34 11.59 0.24 -2.01
CA GLU A 34 11.73 -1.22 -1.83
C GLU A 34 12.68 -1.58 -0.68
N GLN A 35 13.81 -0.88 -0.56
CA GLN A 35 14.80 -1.12 0.48
C GLN A 35 14.30 -0.63 1.84
N GLU A 36 13.64 0.53 1.86
CA GLU A 36 13.13 1.12 3.10
C GLU A 36 11.93 0.33 3.64
N LEU A 37 11.02 -0.12 2.79
CA LEU A 37 9.93 -1.03 3.15
C LEU A 37 10.44 -2.37 3.70
N LYS A 38 11.51 -2.91 3.11
CA LYS A 38 12.18 -4.10 3.65
C LYS A 38 12.72 -3.83 5.05
N SER A 39 13.41 -2.70 5.26
CA SER A 39 13.93 -2.32 6.57
C SER A 39 12.81 -2.12 7.59
N ILE A 40 11.69 -1.51 7.22
CA ILE A 40 10.52 -1.36 8.10
C ILE A 40 10.03 -2.73 8.54
N TYR A 41 9.84 -3.67 7.60
CA TYR A 41 9.40 -5.03 7.92
C TYR A 41 10.41 -5.79 8.80
N ASP A 42 11.72 -5.65 8.52
CA ASP A 42 12.77 -6.41 9.21
C ASP A 42 13.06 -5.85 10.63
N PHE A 43 12.86 -4.55 10.89
CA PHE A 43 13.30 -3.90 12.14
C PHE A 43 12.20 -3.28 13.00
N LEU A 44 11.03 -2.96 12.45
CA LEU A 44 9.97 -2.26 13.17
C LEU A 44 8.80 -3.20 13.45
N ASP A 45 8.30 -3.17 14.69
CA ASP A 45 7.09 -3.90 15.08
C ASP A 45 5.85 -3.03 14.83
N ILE A 46 5.54 -2.83 13.54
CA ILE A 46 4.42 -1.98 13.10
C ILE A 46 3.67 -2.60 11.93
N LYS A 47 2.35 -2.46 11.94
CA LYS A 47 1.50 -2.89 10.82
C LYS A 47 1.49 -1.84 9.71
N LEU A 48 2.10 -2.16 8.58
CA LEU A 48 2.18 -1.26 7.42
C LEU A 48 1.22 -1.71 6.30
N TYR A 49 0.35 -0.82 5.86
CA TYR A 49 -0.38 -0.94 4.60
C TYR A 49 0.13 0.12 3.61
N PHE A 50 0.24 -0.25 2.35
CA PHE A 50 0.64 0.70 1.31
C PHE A 50 -0.11 0.46 0.02
N THR A 51 -0.24 1.52 -0.76
CA THR A 51 -0.83 1.48 -2.11
C THR A 51 0.24 1.85 -3.14
N GLY A 52 -0.05 1.52 -4.40
CA GLY A 52 0.59 2.18 -5.52
C GLY A 52 -0.20 1.96 -6.79
N SER A 53 -0.26 2.99 -7.62
CA SER A 53 -0.95 2.96 -8.91
C SER A 53 -0.31 1.95 -9.86
N SER A 54 -0.84 0.73 -9.83
CA SER A 54 -0.81 -0.29 -10.90
C SER A 54 0.54 -0.88 -11.35
N ALA A 55 1.68 -0.38 -10.90
CA ALA A 55 3.01 -0.84 -11.34
C ALA A 55 3.98 -1.17 -10.21
N ILE A 56 3.50 -1.33 -8.97
CA ILE A 56 4.28 -1.91 -7.87
C ILE A 56 4.40 -3.42 -8.12
N ALA A 57 5.03 -3.82 -9.23
CA ALA A 57 5.66 -5.12 -9.31
C ALA A 57 6.97 -4.96 -8.53
N LEU A 58 6.93 -5.08 -7.21
CA LEU A 58 8.13 -5.06 -6.37
C LEU A 58 9.05 -6.14 -6.91
N ARG A 59 10.13 -5.72 -7.57
CA ARG A 59 10.93 -6.61 -8.40
C ARG A 59 11.92 -7.41 -7.55
N SER A 60 12.17 -6.96 -6.32
CA SER A 60 13.01 -7.66 -5.36
C SER A 60 12.34 -8.98 -4.92
N PRO A 61 12.88 -10.16 -5.33
CA PRO A 61 12.33 -11.46 -4.95
C PRO A 61 12.36 -11.70 -3.43
N ASP A 62 13.23 -10.96 -2.73
CA ASP A 62 13.32 -10.98 -1.28
C ASP A 62 12.18 -10.22 -0.63
N PHE A 63 11.81 -9.06 -1.16
CA PHE A 63 10.71 -8.29 -0.61
C PHE A 63 9.35 -8.91 -0.96
N ALA A 64 9.21 -9.50 -2.16
CA ALA A 64 8.02 -10.24 -2.60
C ALA A 64 7.50 -11.30 -1.62
N ARG A 65 8.38 -11.82 -0.75
CA ARG A 65 8.06 -12.82 0.27
C ARG A 65 7.66 -12.24 1.63
N ARG A 66 7.77 -10.92 1.82
CA ARG A 66 7.55 -10.21 3.09
C ARG A 66 6.25 -9.41 3.13
N TYR A 67 5.61 -9.19 1.99
CA TYR A 67 4.33 -8.51 1.92
C TYR A 67 3.28 -9.38 1.24
N SER A 68 2.01 -9.11 1.54
CA SER A 68 0.88 -9.71 0.83
C SER A 68 0.36 -8.68 -0.18
N MET A 69 0.41 -9.03 -1.47
CA MET A 69 -0.15 -8.18 -2.52
C MET A 69 -1.64 -8.44 -2.66
N TYR A 70 -2.43 -7.38 -2.57
CA TYR A 70 -3.81 -7.41 -3.01
C TYR A 70 -3.95 -6.61 -4.30
N HIS A 71 -4.29 -7.28 -5.40
CA HIS A 71 -4.59 -6.59 -6.64
C HIS A 71 -6.04 -6.12 -6.60
N LEU A 72 -6.24 -4.80 -6.47
CA LEU A 72 -7.56 -4.20 -6.53
C LEU A 72 -7.97 -4.06 -8.00
N TYR A 73 -8.92 -4.89 -8.42
CA TYR A 73 -9.52 -4.79 -9.75
C TYR A 73 -10.35 -3.51 -9.86
N PRO A 74 -10.45 -2.93 -11.07
CA PRO A 74 -11.44 -1.90 -11.32
C PRO A 74 -12.85 -2.47 -11.09
N LEU A 75 -13.79 -1.58 -10.80
CA LEU A 75 -15.21 -1.94 -10.71
C LEU A 75 -15.65 -2.59 -12.03
N SER A 76 -16.38 -3.70 -11.94
CA SER A 76 -17.15 -4.20 -13.06
C SER A 76 -18.14 -3.12 -13.52
N PHE A 77 -18.59 -3.20 -14.78
CA PHE A 77 -19.54 -2.23 -15.30
C PHE A 77 -20.82 -2.16 -14.45
N ARG A 78 -21.28 -3.30 -13.92
CA ARG A 78 -22.41 -3.36 -12.98
C ARG A 78 -22.10 -2.60 -11.69
N GLU A 79 -21.01 -2.92 -11.01
CA GLU A 79 -20.62 -2.25 -9.75
C GLU A 79 -20.43 -0.74 -9.95
N PHE A 80 -19.88 -0.33 -11.09
CA PHE A 80 -19.78 1.08 -11.46
C PHE A 80 -21.16 1.75 -11.56
N LEU A 81 -22.13 1.12 -12.24
CA LEU A 81 -23.48 1.66 -12.33
C LEU A 81 -24.19 1.69 -10.97
N GLU A 82 -24.07 0.63 -10.18
CA GLU A 82 -24.68 0.56 -8.83
C GLU A 82 -24.09 1.64 -7.91
N LEU A 83 -22.77 1.88 -7.97
CA LEU A 83 -22.08 2.90 -7.18
C LEU A 83 -22.48 4.33 -7.60
N ILE A 84 -22.63 4.60 -8.89
CA ILE A 84 -22.88 5.95 -9.41
C ILE A 84 -24.37 6.33 -9.31
N PHE A 85 -25.26 5.38 -9.57
CA PHE A 85 -26.70 5.65 -9.63
C PHE A 85 -27.45 5.23 -8.36
N GLU A 86 -26.77 4.63 -7.38
CA GLU A 86 -27.35 4.12 -6.13
C GLU A 86 -28.54 3.17 -6.39
N VAL A 87 -28.41 2.32 -7.42
CA VAL A 87 -29.40 1.32 -7.81
C VAL A 87 -28.87 -0.09 -7.56
N GLU A 88 -29.76 -1.05 -7.36
CA GLU A 88 -29.41 -2.47 -7.37
C GLU A 88 -29.74 -3.06 -8.75
N LEU A 89 -28.76 -3.65 -9.42
CA LEU A 89 -28.94 -4.27 -10.73
C LEU A 89 -28.92 -5.80 -10.60
N PRO A 90 -29.79 -6.51 -11.32
CA PRO A 90 -29.75 -7.97 -11.32
C PRO A 90 -28.41 -8.46 -11.89
N SER A 91 -27.80 -9.42 -11.21
CA SER A 91 -26.63 -10.14 -11.73
C SER A 91 -27.09 -11.17 -12.75
N PHE A 92 -26.54 -11.11 -13.96
CA PHE A 92 -26.73 -12.15 -14.97
C PHE A 92 -25.46 -13.00 -15.03
N SER A 93 -25.60 -14.29 -14.75
CA SER A 93 -24.52 -15.30 -14.81
C SER A 93 -24.42 -15.94 -16.18
#